data_AF-A0A4U9IU70-F1
#
_entry.id   AF-A0A4U9IU70-F1
#
_cell.length_a   1.000
_cell.length_b   1.000
_cell.length_c   1.000
_cell.angle_alpha   90.00
_cell.angle_beta   90.00
_cell.angle_gamma   90.00
#
_symmetry.space_group_name_H-M   'P 1'
#
loop_
_entity.id
_entity.type
_entity.pdbx_description
1 polymer ?
#
loop_
_entity_poly.entity_id
_entity_poly.type
_entity_poly.pdbx_seq_one_letter_code
_entity_poly.pdbx_strand_id
1 'polypeptide(L)' 'MDGADLICTTAKVDRTFGDIPVVHGMPFVSGVGIEALQQKILTILEG' A
#
# COMPACT_ATOMS: atom_id res chain seq x y z
N MET A 1 1.58 -14.92 -6.27
CA MET A 1 2.32 -13.69 -5.85
C MET A 1 3.14 -14.10 -4.64
N ASP A 2 4.00 -15.10 -4.82
CA ASP A 2 4.76 -15.62 -3.70
C ASP A 2 6.00 -14.74 -3.52
N GLY A 3 6.15 -14.16 -2.32
CA GLY A 3 7.28 -13.31 -1.96
C GLY A 3 7.07 -11.80 -2.04
N ALA A 4 5.83 -11.31 -2.16
CA ALA A 4 5.56 -9.88 -2.01
C ALA A 4 5.00 -9.58 -0.62
N ASP A 5 5.63 -8.66 0.11
CA ASP A 5 5.23 -8.27 1.47
C ASP A 5 4.09 -7.23 1.49
N LEU A 6 3.92 -6.48 0.40
CA LEU A 6 2.89 -5.44 0.26
C LEU A 6 2.59 -5.13 -1.22
N ILE A 7 1.32 -4.84 -1.52
CA ILE A 7 0.87 -4.40 -2.85
C ILE A 7 0.43 -2.95 -2.79
N CYS A 8 0.95 -2.13 -3.71
CA CYS A 8 0.55 -0.73 -3.86
C CYS A 8 -0.18 -0.54 -5.19
N THR A 9 -1.43 -0.08 -5.16
CA THR A 9 -2.23 0.19 -6.38
C THR A 9 -2.52 1.67 -6.55
N THR A 10 -2.60 2.14 -7.80
CA THR A 10 -2.95 3.52 -8.11
C THR A 10 -4.46 3.77 -8.11
N ALA A 11 -5.26 2.71 -8.29
CA ALA A 11 -6.72 2.75 -8.27
C ALA A 11 -7.27 1.79 -7.20
N LYS A 12 -8.54 2.01 -6.84
CA LYS A 12 -9.28 1.09 -5.97
C LYS A 12 -9.40 -0.27 -6.67
N VAL A 13 -9.13 -1.33 -5.92
CA VAL A 13 -9.29 -2.73 -6.36
C VAL A 13 -10.23 -3.41 -5.37
N ASP A 14 -11.24 -4.09 -5.90
CA ASP A 14 -12.20 -4.87 -5.10
C ASP A 14 -11.81 -6.36 -5.02
N ARG A 15 -10.64 -6.72 -5.54
CA ARG A 15 -10.08 -8.08 -5.50
C ARG A 15 -9.18 -8.24 -4.27
N THR A 16 -9.29 -9.37 -3.59
CA THR A 16 -8.37 -9.77 -2.52
C THR A 16 -7.12 -10.45 -3.09
N PHE A 17 -5.96 -10.18 -2.49
CA PHE A 17 -4.66 -10.71 -2.91
C PHE A 17 -4.08 -11.66 -1.86
N GLY A 18 -4.90 -12.62 -1.41
CA GLY A 18 -4.55 -13.49 -0.29
C GLY A 18 -4.35 -12.67 1.00
N ASP A 19 -3.28 -12.98 1.73
CA ASP A 19 -2.92 -12.31 2.99
C ASP A 19 -2.02 -11.08 2.80
N ILE A 20 -1.69 -10.74 1.54
CA ILE A 20 -0.78 -9.63 1.25
C ILE A 20 -1.53 -8.30 1.45
N PRO A 21 -1.03 -7.39 2.30
CA PRO A 21 -1.67 -6.10 2.53
C PRO A 21 -1.65 -5.23 1.27
N VAL A 22 -2.77 -4.55 1.02
CA VAL A 22 -2.95 -3.67 -0.13
C VAL A 22 -3.11 -2.22 0.35
N VAL A 23 -2.34 -1.31 -0.26
CA VAL A 23 -2.44 0.13 -0.04
C VAL A 23 -2.66 0.88 -1.35
N HIS A 24 -3.27 2.05 -1.28
CA HIS A 24 -3.44 2.91 -2.44
C HIS A 24 -2.33 3.97 -2.49
N GLY A 25 -1.54 3.93 -3.56
CA GLY A 25 -0.39 4.82 -3.78
C GLY A 25 -0.76 6.22 -4.26
N MET A 26 -2.04 6.55 -4.37
CA MET A 26 -2.50 7.86 -4.85
C MET A 26 -1.83 9.07 -4.17
N PRO A 27 -1.57 9.06 -2.84
CA PRO A 27 -0.81 10.13 -2.17
C PRO A 27 0.58 10.39 -2.76
N PHE A 28 1.30 9.34 -3.20
CA PHE A 28 2.60 9.50 -3.87
C PHE A 28 2.47 10.10 -5.26
N VAL A 29 1.37 9.80 -5.97
CA VAL A 29 1.11 10.34 -7.30
C VAL A 29 0.68 11.81 -7.24
N SER A 30 -0.17 12.18 -6.28
CA SER A 30 -0.68 13.55 -6.15
C SER A 30 0.27 14.51 -5.45
N GLY A 31 1.25 14.00 -4.69
CA GLY A 31 2.12 14.81 -3.84
C GLY A 31 1.50 15.19 -2.49
N VAL A 32 0.26 14.78 -2.21
CA VAL A 32 -0.49 15.19 -1.00
C VAL A 32 -0.65 14.01 -0.07
N GLY A 33 -0.25 14.17 1.20
CA GLY A 33 -0.41 13.14 2.23
C GLY A 33 0.62 12.00 2.13
N ILE A 34 1.75 12.25 1.47
CA ILE A 34 2.85 11.29 1.31
C ILE A 34 3.32 10.74 2.65
N GLU A 35 3.62 11.63 3.62
CA GLU A 35 4.18 11.22 4.92
C GLU A 35 3.24 10.28 5.68
N ALA A 36 1.94 10.55 5.67
CA ALA A 36 0.94 9.71 6.32
C ALA A 36 0.88 8.31 5.68
N LEU A 37 0.93 8.23 4.34
CA LEU A 37 0.96 6.94 3.65
C LEU A 37 2.28 6.20 3.90
N GLN A 38 3.41 6.91 3.90
CA GLN A 38 4.71 6.32 4.18
C GLN A 38 4.75 5.71 5.58
N GLN A 39 4.28 6.44 6.61
CA GLN A 39 4.20 5.91 7.98
C GLN A 39 3.27 4.69 8.07
N LYS A 40 2.15 4.70 7.35
CA LYS A 40 1.26 3.53 7.25
C LYS A 40 1.97 2.32 6.64
N ILE A 41 2.72 2.51 5.55
CA ILE A 41 3.48 1.42 4.90
C ILE A 41 4.55 0.88 5.85
N LEU A 42 5.29 1.76 6.53
CA LEU A 42 6.31 1.34 7.51
C LEU A 42 5.70 0.55 8.66
N THR A 43 4.58 1.00 9.21
CA THR A 43 3.86 0.28 10.28
C THR A 43 3.47 -1.13 9.83
N ILE A 44 3.06 -1.30 8.56
CA ILE A 44 2.70 -2.63 8.02
C ILE A 44 3.93 -3.54 7.87
N LEU A 45 5.06 -2.99 7.42
CA LEU A 45 6.26 -3.77 7.13
C LEU A 45 7.10 -4.09 8.38
N GLU A 46 7.08 -3.22 9.39
CA GLU A 46 7.84 -3.41 10.64
C GLU A 46 7.13 -4.33 11.65
N GLY A 47 5.81 -4.50 11.52
CA GLY A 47 4.98 -5.37 12.37
C GLY A 47 4.42 -4.67 13.59
#